data_AF-A0A699R801-F1
#
_entry.id   AF-A0A699R801-F1
#
_cell.length_a   1.000
_cell.length_b   1.000
_cell.length_c   1.000
_cell.angle_alpha   90.00
_cell.angle_beta   90.00
_cell.angle_gamma   90.00
#
_symmetry.space_group_name_H-M   'P 1'
#
loop_
_entity.id
_entity.type
_entity.pdbx_description
1 polymer ?
#
loop_
_entity_poly.entity_id
_entity_poly.type
_entity_poly.pdbx_seq_one_letter_code
_entity_poly.pdbx_strand_id
1 'polypeptide(L)'
;MPLSIYKKLRLPTLNDTKMVLEIADRTISKPTGVAENVFVKIDKFYFPANFVVLDFVADPRVPLILGRPFLSTAHVLIDVYEGEIILRKQIRGLATLEKLQNH
;
A
#
# COMPACT_ATOMS: atom_id res chain seq x y z
N MET A 1 -7.38 -4.80 -3.33
CA MET A 1 -6.62 -6.02 -3.68
C MET A 1 -7.61 -7.10 -4.10
N PRO A 2 -7.39 -7.82 -5.21
CA PRO A 2 -8.23 -8.95 -5.58
C PRO A 2 -8.13 -10.11 -4.59
N LEU A 3 -9.25 -10.78 -4.31
CA LEU A 3 -9.33 -11.95 -3.42
C LEU A 3 -8.42 -13.09 -3.88
N SER A 4 -8.27 -13.28 -5.19
CA SER A 4 -7.38 -14.30 -5.77
C SER A 4 -5.91 -14.08 -5.39
N ILE A 5 -5.45 -12.83 -5.31
CA ILE A 5 -4.09 -12.48 -4.91
C ILE A 5 -3.91 -12.66 -3.41
N TYR A 6 -4.86 -12.19 -2.61
CA TYR A 6 -4.87 -12.41 -1.16
C TYR A 6 -4.70 -13.91 -0.82
N LYS A 7 -5.48 -14.78 -1.48
CA LYS A 7 -5.40 -16.25 -1.31
C LYS A 7 -4.02 -16.81 -1.70
N LYS A 8 -3.44 -16.33 -2.80
CA LYS A 8 -2.09 -16.75 -3.26
C LYS A 8 -1.00 -16.35 -2.28
N LEU A 9 -1.11 -15.16 -1.69
CA LEU A 9 -0.14 -14.63 -0.73
C LEU A 9 -0.25 -15.26 0.67
N ARG A 10 -1.31 -16.04 0.94
CA ARG A 10 -1.55 -16.70 2.23
C ARG A 10 -1.49 -15.72 3.41
N LEU A 11 -2.06 -14.52 3.21
CA LEU A 11 -2.08 -13.46 4.21
C LEU A 11 -2.96 -13.84 5.42
N PRO A 12 -2.77 -13.20 6.58
CA PRO A 12 -3.60 -13.41 7.76
C PRO A 12 -5.08 -13.16 7.51
N THR A 13 -5.92 -13.55 8.48
CA THR A 13 -7.38 -13.41 8.42
C THR A 13 -7.81 -11.99 8.06
N LEU A 14 -8.82 -11.89 7.20
CA LEU A 14 -9.45 -10.61 6.88
C LEU A 14 -10.29 -10.12 8.06
N ASN A 15 -10.20 -8.83 8.35
CA ASN A 15 -11.12 -8.18 9.26
C ASN A 15 -12.41 -7.82 8.54
N ASP A 16 -13.54 -8.07 9.20
CA ASP A 16 -14.84 -7.65 8.71
C ASP A 16 -14.91 -6.13 8.58
N THR A 17 -15.65 -5.66 7.58
CA THR A 17 -15.87 -4.23 7.37
C THR A 17 -17.30 -3.96 6.95
N LYS A 18 -17.85 -2.83 7.41
CA LYS A 18 -19.14 -2.29 6.97
C LYS A 18 -19.00 -1.36 5.75
N MET A 19 -17.78 -1.24 5.21
CA MET A 19 -17.50 -0.42 4.03
C MET A 19 -18.26 -0.93 2.81
N VAL A 20 -18.67 0.01 1.97
CA VAL A 20 -19.16 -0.22 0.62
C VAL A 20 -18.36 0.70 -0.29
N LEU A 21 -17.98 0.21 -1.47
CA LEU A 21 -17.17 0.96 -2.43
C LEU A 21 -17.94 1.16 -3.73
N GLU A 22 -17.89 2.37 -4.26
CA GLU A 22 -18.25 2.65 -5.64
C GLU A 22 -16.97 2.58 -6.49
N ILE A 23 -16.98 1.71 -7.50
CA ILE A 23 -15.85 1.50 -8.41
C ILE A 23 -15.96 2.49 -9.59
N ALA A 24 -14.92 2.62 -10.41
CA ALA A 24 -14.85 3.60 -11.51
C ALA A 24 -15.96 3.44 -12.56
N ASP A 25 -16.53 2.24 -12.71
CA ASP A 25 -17.68 1.94 -13.55
C ASP A 25 -19.03 2.20 -12.86
N ARG A 26 -19.00 2.84 -11.68
CA ARG A 26 -20.14 3.13 -10.79
C ARG A 26 -20.81 1.90 -10.20
N THR A 27 -20.19 0.73 -10.32
CA THR A 27 -20.68 -0.46 -9.62
C THR A 27 -20.42 -0.33 -8.13
N ILE A 28 -21.41 -0.70 -7.34
CA ILE A 28 -21.31 -0.74 -5.88
C ILE A 28 -20.85 -2.15 -5.48
N SER A 29 -19.67 -2.24 -4.86
CA SER A 29 -19.08 -3.50 -4.41
C SER A 29 -18.91 -3.51 -2.89
N LYS A 30 -19.27 -4.64 -2.29
CA LYS A 30 -18.98 -4.92 -0.89
C LYS A 30 -17.62 -5.65 -0.79
N PRO A 31 -16.64 -5.12 -0.03
CA PRO A 31 -15.41 -5.83 0.25
C PRO A 31 -15.65 -7.16 0.95
N THR A 32 -14.81 -8.14 0.64
CA THR A 32 -14.70 -9.38 1.42
C THR A 32 -14.17 -9.10 2.82
N GLY A 33 -13.31 -8.09 2.95
CA GLY A 33 -12.76 -7.65 4.24
C GLY A 33 -11.57 -6.73 4.05
N VAL A 34 -10.88 -6.42 5.14
CA VAL A 34 -9.64 -5.64 5.15
C VAL A 34 -8.50 -6.53 5.66
N ALA A 35 -7.43 -6.62 4.88
CA ALA A 35 -6.16 -7.18 5.35
C ALA A 35 -5.34 -6.03 5.96
N GLU A 36 -5.13 -6.07 7.27
CA GLU A 36 -4.39 -5.04 7.99
C GLU A 36 -2.92 -5.41 8.19
N ASN A 37 -2.06 -4.39 8.28
CA ASN A 37 -0.64 -4.52 8.61
C ASN A 37 0.13 -5.47 7.68
N VAL A 38 -0.23 -5.48 6.39
CA VAL A 38 0.49 -6.23 5.37
C VAL A 38 1.76 -5.46 5.00
N PHE A 39 2.93 -6.08 5.18
CA PHE A 39 4.19 -5.48 4.76
C PHE A 39 4.39 -5.57 3.25
N VAL A 40 4.49 -4.42 2.60
CA VAL A 40 4.81 -4.29 1.17
C VAL A 40 6.29 -4.00 1.04
N LYS A 41 7.01 -4.88 0.34
CA LYS A 41 8.41 -4.64 -0.03
C LYS A 41 8.47 -3.80 -1.30
N ILE A 42 9.16 -2.67 -1.25
CA ILE A 42 9.50 -1.86 -2.43
C ILE A 42 11.01 -1.63 -2.41
N ASP A 43 11.70 -2.14 -3.43
CA ASP A 43 13.17 -2.25 -3.45
C ASP A 43 13.68 -2.93 -2.16
N LYS A 44 14.42 -2.22 -1.30
CA LYS A 44 14.95 -2.72 -0.02
C LYS A 44 14.12 -2.33 1.20
N PHE A 45 13.02 -1.60 1.01
CA PHE A 45 12.21 -1.05 2.09
C PHE A 45 10.93 -1.86 2.28
N TYR A 46 10.42 -1.86 3.52
CA TYR A 46 9.17 -2.48 3.88
C TYR A 46 8.24 -1.44 4.50
N PHE A 47 7.03 -1.33 3.98
CA PHE A 47 6.02 -0.41 4.49
C PHE A 47 4.77 -1.18 4.92
N PRO A 48 4.21 -0.91 6.11
CA PRO A 48 2.92 -1.47 6.47
C PRO A 48 1.82 -0.84 5.61
N ALA A 49 0.90 -1.67 5.14
CA ALA A 49 -0.24 -1.25 4.35
C ALA A 49 -1.49 -2.03 4.75
N ASN A 50 -2.63 -1.35 4.71
CA ASN A 50 -3.93 -1.99 4.81
C ASN A 50 -4.52 -2.13 3.40
N PHE A 51 -5.09 -3.28 3.09
CA PHE A 51 -5.71 -3.56 1.80
C PHE A 51 -7.17 -3.91 1.96
N VAL A 52 -8.03 -3.16 1.28
CA VAL A 52 -9.41 -3.59 1.05
C VAL A 52 -9.39 -4.74 0.05
N VAL A 53 -9.94 -5.89 0.44
CA VAL A 53 -10.00 -7.09 -0.41
C VAL A 53 -11.38 -7.20 -1.05
N LEU A 54 -11.40 -7.33 -2.38
CA LEU A 54 -12.60 -7.42 -3.20
C LEU A 54 -12.57 -8.72 -4.02
N ASP A 55 -13.72 -9.38 -4.15
CA ASP A 55 -13.86 -10.55 -5.02
C ASP A 55 -14.25 -10.12 -6.43
N PHE A 56 -13.25 -9.88 -7.27
CA PHE A 56 -13.43 -9.53 -8.67
C PHE A 56 -12.37 -10.23 -9.53
N VAL A 57 -12.62 -10.28 -10.84
CA VAL A 57 -11.68 -10.81 -11.81
C VAL A 57 -10.47 -9.87 -11.90
N ALA A 58 -9.35 -10.28 -11.32
CA ALA A 58 -8.12 -9.51 -11.37
C ALA A 58 -7.63 -9.37 -12.82
N ASP A 59 -7.40 -8.14 -13.28
CA ASP A 59 -6.61 -7.91 -14.50
C ASP A 59 -5.17 -8.32 -14.18
N PRO A 60 -4.59 -9.32 -14.88
CA PRO A 60 -3.21 -9.75 -14.63
C PRO A 60 -2.19 -8.63 -14.89
N ARG A 61 -2.54 -7.60 -15.67
CA ARG A 61 -1.68 -6.44 -15.95
C ARG A 61 -1.66 -5.44 -14.80
N VAL A 62 -2.71 -5.38 -13.99
CA VAL A 62 -2.81 -4.46 -12.84
C VAL A 62 -3.26 -5.22 -11.59
N PRO A 63 -2.36 -6.04 -11.02
CA PRO A 63 -2.72 -6.91 -9.91
C PRO A 63 -3.06 -6.13 -8.63
N LEU A 64 -2.54 -4.90 -8.45
CA LEU A 64 -2.68 -4.15 -7.20
C LEU A 64 -2.73 -2.64 -7.45
N ILE A 65 -3.64 -1.95 -6.75
CA ILE A 65 -3.71 -0.49 -6.72
C ILE A 65 -3.21 -0.03 -5.36
N LEU A 66 -2.17 0.82 -5.36
CA LEU A 66 -1.65 1.48 -4.17
C LEU A 66 -2.28 2.87 -4.07
N GLY A 67 -3.23 3.03 -3.16
CA GLY A 67 -3.93 4.29 -2.96
C GLY A 67 -3.05 5.39 -2.34
N ARG A 68 -3.54 6.62 -2.38
CA ARG A 68 -2.91 7.79 -1.75
C ARG A 68 -2.49 7.58 -0.28
N PRO A 69 -3.25 6.88 0.59
CA PRO A 69 -2.81 6.63 1.95
C PRO A 69 -1.46 5.90 2.04
N PHE A 70 -1.28 4.84 1.23
CA PHE A 70 -0.01 4.10 1.19
C PHE A 70 1.13 4.98 0.66
N LEU A 71 0.88 5.72 -0.42
CA LEU A 71 1.85 6.64 -1.01
C LEU A 71 2.28 7.73 -0.01
N SER A 72 1.35 8.21 0.82
CA SER A 72 1.62 9.14 1.91
C SER A 72 2.49 8.51 3.00
N THR A 73 2.18 7.27 3.42
CA THR A 73 2.96 6.54 4.44
C THR A 73 4.40 6.29 4.00
N ALA A 74 4.60 5.95 2.72
CA ALA A 74 5.93 5.69 2.18
C ALA A 74 6.67 6.97 1.72
N HIS A 75 6.09 8.15 1.95
CA HIS A 75 6.63 9.45 1.52
C HIS A 75 7.04 9.45 0.04
N VAL A 76 6.19 8.87 -0.80
CA VAL A 76 6.45 8.69 -2.24
C VAL A 76 6.43 10.04 -2.95
N LEU A 77 7.42 10.28 -3.81
CA LEU A 77 7.42 11.31 -4.82
C LEU A 77 7.06 10.68 -6.17
N ILE A 78 6.12 11.28 -6.89
CA ILE A 78 5.73 10.83 -8.23
C ILE A 78 6.16 11.91 -9.21
N ASP A 79 7.12 11.59 -10.07
CA ASP A 79 7.46 12.42 -11.22
C ASP A 79 6.58 11.98 -12.40
N VAL A 80 5.60 12.82 -12.74
CA VAL A 80 4.65 12.51 -13.82
C VAL A 80 5.28 12.69 -15.20
N TYR A 81 6.25 13.62 -15.33
CA TYR A 81 6.87 13.91 -16.62
C TYR A 81 7.83 12.78 -17.01
N GLU A 82 8.68 12.36 -16.07
CA GLU A 82 9.63 11.25 -16.28
C GLU A 82 8.96 9.87 -16.12
N GLY A 83 7.73 9.83 -15.59
CA GLY A 83 7.01 8.57 -15.32
C GLY A 83 7.62 7.77 -14.17
N GLU A 84 8.30 8.44 -13.24
CA GLU A 84 9.03 7.81 -12.15
C GLU A 84 8.31 7.86 -10.81
N ILE A 85 8.54 6.82 -10.00
CA ILE A 85 8.09 6.76 -8.61
C ILE A 85 9.34 6.65 -7.74
N ILE A 86 9.56 7.66 -6.90
CA ILE A 86 10.76 7.81 -6.08
C ILE A 86 10.36 7.67 -4.60
N LEU A 87 10.95 6.68 -3.92
CA LEU A 87 10.84 6.57 -2.47
C LEU A 87 11.77 7.56 -1.79
N ARG A 88 11.23 8.53 -1.05
CA ARG A 88 12.08 9.44 -0.26
C ARG A 88 12.67 8.67 0.93
N LYS A 89 13.99 8.52 0.93
CA LYS A 89 14.73 7.95 2.06
C LYS A 89 14.61 8.91 3.25
N GLN A 90 13.84 8.52 4.27
CA GLN A 90 13.90 9.21 5.55
C GLN A 90 15.13 8.70 6.32
N ILE A 91 16.29 9.29 6.10
CA ILE A 91 17.40 9.19 7.06
C ILE A 91 17.03 10.06 8.27
N ARG A 92 16.08 9.61 9.11
CA ARG A 92 15.90 10.16 10.46
C ARG A 92 16.67 9.26 11.41
N GLY A 93 17.93 9.60 11.67
CA GLY A 93 18.76 8.89 12.63
C GLY A 93 20.20 9.36 12.70
N LEU A 94 20.83 9.65 11.55
CA LEU A 94 22.26 10.03 11.54
C LEU A 94 22.47 11.52 11.83
N ALA A 95 21.60 12.40 11.32
CA ALA A 95 21.72 13.85 11.55
C ALA A 95 21.40 14.30 12.99
N THR A 96 20.74 13.47 13.79
CA THR A 96 20.43 13.78 15.21
C THR A 96 21.57 13.34 16.14
N LEU A 97 22.34 12.31 15.76
CA LEU A 97 23.48 11.82 16.55
C LEU A 97 24.71 12.72 16.40
N GLU A 98 24.98 13.26 15.20
CA GLU A 98 26.09 14.20 15.00
C GLU A 98 25.92 15.54 15.75
N LYS A 99 24.67 15.94 16.05
CA LYS A 99 24.39 17.14 16.85
C LYS A 99 24.54 16.93 18.37
N LEU A 100 24.54 15.67 18.83
CA LEU A 100 24.72 15.34 20.25
C LEU A 100 26.17 15.00 20.61
N GLN A 101 27.06 14.81 19.61
CA GLN A 101 28.48 14.54 19.83
C GLN A 101 29.38 15.79 19.69
N ASN A 102 28.81 16.94 19.31
CA ASN A 102 29.54 18.21 19.12
C ASN A 102 29.19 19.29 20.17
N HIS A 103 28.75 18.87 21.37
CA HIS A 103 28.63 19.74 22.54
C HIS A 103 29.33 19.12 23.74
#